data_AF-A0A2D7JZ78-F1
#
_entry.id   AF-A0A2D7JZ78-F1
#
_cell.length_a   1.000
_cell.length_b   1.000
_cell.length_c   1.000
_cell.angle_alpha   90.00
_cell.angle_beta   90.00
_cell.angle_gamma   90.00
#
_symmetry.space_group_name_H-M   'P 1'
#
loop_
_entity.id
_entity.type
_entity.pdbx_description
1 polymer ?
#
loop_
_entity_poly.entity_id
_entity_poly.type
_entity_poly.pdbx_seq_one_letter_code
_entity_poly.pdbx_strand_id
1 'polypeptide(L)'
;MTEVTNSEPVLMFNDKKYIISDLHDDAKVIVSMLQGLEQDLIQAKIAHDRLLLAKEGYTSRLEQVIDKDPNEVEAEPEPVEGS
;
A
#
# COMPACT_ATOMS: atom_id res chain seq x y z
N MET A 1 -20.88 15.43 -28.48
CA MET A 1 -21.81 14.42 -27.94
C MET A 1 -20.96 13.21 -27.60
N THR A 2 -20.63 13.00 -26.33
CA THR A 2 -19.83 11.82 -25.94
C THR A 2 -20.82 10.67 -25.84
N GLU A 3 -20.80 9.75 -26.81
CA GLU A 3 -21.55 8.51 -26.74
C GLU A 3 -21.05 7.72 -25.52
N VAL A 4 -21.82 7.77 -24.43
CA VAL A 4 -21.65 6.85 -23.32
C VAL A 4 -22.15 5.51 -23.83
N THR A 5 -21.24 4.69 -24.37
CA THR A 5 -21.55 3.29 -24.68
C THR A 5 -21.88 2.60 -23.36
N ASN A 6 -23.18 2.47 -23.10
CA ASN A 6 -23.77 1.82 -21.94
C ASN A 6 -23.54 0.31 -22.04
N SER A 7 -22.27 -0.09 -21.94
CA SER A 7 -21.85 -1.48 -22.06
C SER A 7 -22.07 -2.14 -20.71
N GLU A 8 -22.95 -3.13 -20.67
CA GLU A 8 -23.23 -3.88 -19.45
C GLU A 8 -21.93 -4.47 -18.87
N PRO A 9 -21.79 -4.50 -17.54
CA PRO A 9 -20.60 -5.05 -16.89
C PRO A 9 -20.47 -6.54 -17.18
N VAL A 10 -19.27 -6.96 -17.56
CA VAL A 10 -18.95 -8.33 -17.99
C VAL A 10 -17.89 -8.94 -17.09
N LEU A 11 -18.06 -10.22 -16.76
CA LEU A 11 -17.10 -11.04 -16.05
C LEU A 11 -16.38 -11.95 -17.05
N MET A 12 -15.05 -11.90 -17.07
CA MET A 12 -14.22 -12.90 -17.74
C MET A 12 -13.80 -13.96 -16.73
N PHE A 13 -14.23 -15.21 -16.92
CA PHE A 13 -13.91 -16.31 -16.01
C PHE A 13 -13.70 -17.61 -16.78
N ASN A 14 -12.56 -18.28 -16.57
CA ASN A 14 -12.14 -19.49 -17.29
C ASN A 14 -12.28 -19.37 -18.82
N ASP A 15 -11.71 -18.30 -19.39
CA ASP A 15 -11.74 -17.97 -20.82
C ASP A 15 -13.15 -17.77 -21.41
N LYS A 16 -14.17 -17.64 -20.56
CA LYS A 16 -15.55 -17.37 -20.95
C LYS A 16 -15.97 -15.99 -20.47
N LYS A 17 -16.74 -15.32 -21.31
CA LYS A 17 -17.37 -14.03 -21.01
C LYS A 17 -18.78 -14.26 -20.50
N TYR A 18 -19.11 -13.65 -19.37
CA TYR A 18 -20.44 -13.65 -18.77
C TYR A 18 -20.92 -12.21 -18.64
N ILE A 19 -22.18 -11.94 -18.92
CA ILE A 19 -22.82 -10.66 -18.61
C ILE A 19 -23.25 -10.72 -17.14
N ILE A 20 -22.83 -9.76 -16.32
CA ILE A 20 -23.03 -9.85 -14.85
C ILE A 20 -24.53 -9.76 -14.49
N SER A 21 -25.33 -8.98 -15.23
CA SER A 21 -26.78 -8.90 -15.03
C SER A 21 -27.49 -10.23 -15.25
N ASP A 22 -26.97 -11.07 -16.14
CA ASP A 22 -27.52 -12.39 -16.49
C ASP A 22 -27.08 -13.51 -15.52
N LEU A 23 -26.15 -13.23 -14.61
CA LEU A 23 -25.74 -14.19 -13.59
C LEU A 23 -26.86 -14.42 -12.56
N HIS A 24 -26.86 -15.62 -11.98
CA HIS A 24 -27.64 -15.93 -10.79
C HIS A 24 -27.27 -14.97 -9.64
N ASP A 25 -28.22 -14.64 -8.77
CA ASP A 25 -28.00 -13.67 -7.68
C ASP A 25 -26.86 -14.10 -6.75
N ASP A 26 -26.78 -15.39 -6.40
CA ASP A 26 -25.65 -15.92 -5.63
C ASP A 26 -24.31 -15.68 -6.33
N ALA A 27 -24.26 -15.84 -7.66
CA ALA A 27 -23.04 -15.62 -8.44
C ALA A 27 -22.67 -14.12 -8.47
N LYS A 28 -23.65 -13.21 -8.55
CA LYS A 28 -23.40 -11.76 -8.43
C LYS A 28 -22.82 -11.39 -7.07
N VAL A 29 -23.35 -11.99 -5.99
CA VAL A 29 -22.83 -11.81 -4.64
C VAL A 29 -21.40 -12.31 -4.54
N ILE A 30 -21.08 -13.48 -5.10
CA ILE A 30 -19.72 -14.02 -5.15
C ILE A 30 -18.77 -13.10 -5.93
N VAL A 31 -19.18 -12.58 -7.09
CA VAL A 31 -18.36 -11.63 -7.87
C VAL A 31 -18.06 -10.37 -7.05
N SER A 32 -19.07 -9.82 -6.36
CA SER A 32 -18.88 -8.65 -5.49
C SER A 32 -17.90 -8.95 -4.34
N MET A 33 -18.03 -10.12 -3.70
CA MET A 33 -17.09 -10.54 -2.65
C MET A 33 -15.67 -10.71 -3.17
N LEU A 34 -15.49 -11.28 -4.38
CA LEU A 34 -14.17 -11.42 -5.00
C LEU A 34 -13.52 -10.06 -5.29
N GLN A 35 -14.29 -9.11 -5.83
CA GLN A 35 -13.81 -7.75 -6.06
C GLN A 35 -13.42 -7.06 -4.75
N GLY A 36 -14.20 -7.28 -3.68
CA GLY A 36 -13.85 -6.80 -2.33
C GLY A 36 -12.52 -7.39 -1.83
N LEU A 37 -12.35 -8.71 -1.97
CA LEU A 37 -11.12 -9.40 -1.57
C LEU A 37 -9.89 -8.92 -2.36
N GLU A 38 -10.03 -8.62 -3.65
CA GLU A 38 -8.94 -8.03 -4.43
C GLU A 38 -8.49 -6.68 -3.88
N GLN A 39 -9.42 -5.82 -3.44
CA GLN A 39 -9.08 -4.55 -2.79
C GLN A 39 -8.40 -4.78 -1.44
N ASP A 40 -8.90 -5.71 -0.63
CA ASP A 40 -8.29 -6.05 0.66
C ASP A 40 -6.85 -6.57 0.49
N LEU A 41 -6.60 -7.39 -0.53
CA LEU A 41 -5.25 -7.87 -0.87
C LEU A 41 -4.30 -6.72 -1.24
N ILE A 42 -4.78 -5.73 -2.01
CA ILE A 42 -3.99 -4.55 -2.35
C ILE A 42 -3.65 -3.76 -1.08
N GLN A 43 -4.61 -3.54 -0.18
CA GLN A 43 -4.37 -2.81 1.07
C GLN A 43 -3.40 -3.55 1.99
N ALA A 44 -3.54 -4.88 2.11
CA ALA A 44 -2.63 -5.70 2.87
C ALA A 44 -1.19 -5.60 2.35
N LYS A 45 -1.01 -5.58 1.03
CA LYS A 45 0.31 -5.41 0.41
C LYS A 45 0.92 -4.04 0.74
N ILE A 46 0.15 -2.96 0.61
CA ILE A 46 0.61 -1.60 0.97
C ILE A 46 1.03 -1.53 2.44
N ALA A 47 0.23 -2.12 3.34
CA ALA A 47 0.54 -2.16 4.75
C ALA A 47 1.83 -2.94 5.03
N HIS A 48 2.01 -4.08 4.38
CA HIS A 48 3.22 -4.89 4.47
C HIS A 48 4.46 -4.13 4.01
N ASP A 49 4.40 -3.46 2.85
CA ASP A 49 5.51 -2.70 2.28
C ASP A 49 5.92 -1.53 3.20
N ARG A 50 4.93 -0.84 3.79
CA ARG A 50 5.18 0.18 4.81
C ARG A 50 5.89 -0.38 6.04
N LEU A 51 5.48 -1.56 6.51
CA LEU A 51 6.11 -2.21 7.68
C LEU A 51 7.55 -2.62 7.40
N LEU A 52 7.85 -3.10 6.19
CA LEU A 52 9.23 -3.39 5.78
C LEU A 52 10.10 -2.14 5.78
N LEU A 53 9.64 -1.05 5.17
CA LEU A 53 10.39 0.21 5.17
C LEU A 53 10.62 0.74 6.59
N ALA A 54 9.61 0.66 7.46
CA ALA A 54 9.76 1.06 8.85
C ALA A 54 10.81 0.21 9.59
N LYS A 55 10.79 -1.11 9.38
CA LYS A 55 11.79 -2.03 9.96
C LYS A 55 13.21 -1.66 9.51
N GLU A 56 13.40 -1.40 8.22
CA GLU A 56 14.71 -0.96 7.69
C GLU A 56 15.17 0.36 8.34
N GLY A 57 14.28 1.36 8.41
CA GLY A 57 14.57 2.64 9.05
C GLY A 57 14.94 2.49 10.54
N TYR A 58 14.21 1.67 11.30
CA TYR A 58 14.54 1.39 12.70
C TYR A 58 15.87 0.64 12.84
N THR A 59 16.19 -0.27 11.92
CA THR A 59 17.46 -1.01 11.92
C THR A 59 18.62 -0.05 11.70
N SER A 60 18.54 0.81 10.69
CA SER A 60 19.57 1.82 10.43
C SER A 60 19.72 2.82 11.59
N ARG A 61 18.61 3.22 12.21
CA ARG A 61 18.67 4.08 13.41
C ARG A 61 19.30 3.38 14.60
N LEU A 62 19.06 2.07 14.77
CA LEU A 62 19.67 1.30 15.83
C LEU A 62 21.18 1.20 15.64
N GLU A 63 21.66 0.94 14.43
CA GLU A 63 23.10 0.94 14.09
C GLU A 63 23.75 2.27 14.48
N GLN A 64 23.14 3.40 14.08
CA GLN A 64 23.63 4.73 14.43
C GLN A 64 23.64 5.03 15.93
N VAL A 65 22.80 4.38 16.73
CA VAL A 65 22.69 4.62 18.17
C VAL A 65 23.63 3.71 18.96
N ILE A 66 23.82 2.46 18.52
CA ILE A 66 24.74 1.52 19.17
C ILE A 66 26.20 1.97 19.04
N ASP A 67 26.55 2.58 17.91
CA ASP A 67 27.92 3.04 17.65
C ASP A 67 28.22 4.43 18.24
N LYS A 68 27.22 5.13 18.81
CA LYS A 68 27.44 6.41 19.49
C LYS A 68 27.98 6.19 20.90
N ASP A 69 29.06 6.87 21.23
CA ASP A 69 29.57 6.88 22.61
C ASP A 69 28.55 7.58 23.52
N PRO A 70 28.05 6.91 24.58
CA PRO A 70 27.04 7.49 25.46
C PRO A 70 27.53 8.73 26.23
N ASN A 71 28.83 9.04 26.20
CA ASN A 71 29.43 10.23 26.80
C ASN A 71 29.85 11.30 25.77
N GLU A 72 29.53 11.14 24.49
CA GLU A 72 29.81 12.16 23.48
C GLU A 72 28.85 13.34 23.65
N VAL A 73 29.30 14.37 24.37
CA VAL A 73 28.59 15.65 24.49
C VAL A 73 28.74 16.35 23.14
N GLU A 74 27.63 16.54 22.43
CA GLU A 74 27.60 17.30 21.18
C GLU A 74 28.13 18.71 21.49
N ALA A 75 29.37 19.00 21.06
CA ALA A 75 30.01 20.28 21.35
C ALA A 75 29.17 21.39 20.72
N GLU A 76 28.62 22.27 21.56
CA GLU A 76 27.88 23.46 21.12
C GLU A 76 28.78 24.25 20.15
N PRO A 77 28.29 24.64 18.96
CA PRO A 77 29.09 25.42 18.03
C PRO A 77 29.45 26.75 18.71
N GLU A 78 30.74 26.99 18.95
CA GLU A 78 31.18 28.25 19.54
C GLU A 78 30.69 29.43 18.69
N PRO A 79 30.17 30.50 19.32
CA PRO A 79 29.70 31.65 18.58
C PRO A 79 30.86 32.23 17.78
N VAL A 80 30.69 32.31 16.46
CA VAL A 80 31.62 33.02 15.58
C VAL A 80 31.56 34.51 15.96
N GLU A 81 32.49 34.94 16.81
CA GLU A 81 32.75 36.35 17.07
C GLU A 81 33.12 37.01 15.74
N GLY A 82 32.18 37.76 15.18
CA GLY A 82 32.40 38.57 14.00
C GLY A 82 33.46 39.62 14.27
N SER A 83 34.39 39.79 13.33
CA SER A 83 35.29 40.94 13.21
C SER A 83 35.55 41.23 11.76
#